data_AF-A0A7N0TDV5-F1
#
_entry.id   AF-A0A7N0TDV5-F1
#
_cell.length_a   1.000
_cell.length_b   1.000
_cell.length_c   1.000
_cell.angle_alpha   90.00
_cell.angle_beta   90.00
_cell.angle_gamma   90.00
#
_symmetry.space_group_name_H-M   'P 1'
#
loop_
_entity.id
_entity.type
_entity.pdbx_description
1 polymer ?
#
loop_
_entity_poly.entity_id
_entity_poly.type
_entity_poly.pdbx_seq_one_letter_code
_entity_poly.pdbx_strand_id
1 'polypeptide(L)'
;MMLATGLVGQDVAWVTFQGGVDLAYLLKTVTGCPMPDEVEQFLEYVRYYFSPNVFDVKHMMRWCEGLYGGLERVAETLEVEREAGESHMAGSDSLLTAMVFWRVVEEYFDEDEVCSATAPHNVDRTKIIQAGLTLTDELGNVAELEGKRVVWEFNFSDFDVDLDEHNPESIKLLARQGIDFQLLKTHGIDSARFGAMMLATGLVGQDVAWVTFQGGVDLAYLLKTVTGCPMPDEVEQFLEYVRYYFSPNVFDVKHMMRWCEGLYGGLERVAETLEVEREAGESHMAGSDSLLTAMVFWRVVEEYFDEDEVFISLFGGELHNLVHAVIM
;
A
#
# COMPACT_ATOMS: atom_id res chain seq x y z
N MET A 1 21.73 28.13 -3.55
CA MET A 1 22.84 27.21 -3.92
C MET A 1 22.40 25.75 -3.80
N MET A 2 21.82 25.30 -2.68
CA MET A 2 21.28 23.91 -2.54
C MET A 2 20.13 23.55 -3.50
N LEU A 3 19.23 24.49 -3.84
CA LEU A 3 18.16 24.23 -4.82
C LEU A 3 18.67 23.89 -6.23
N ALA A 4 19.93 24.20 -6.55
CA ALA A 4 20.53 23.92 -7.85
C ALA A 4 21.39 22.65 -7.87
N THR A 5 21.53 21.93 -6.74
CA THR A 5 22.40 20.75 -6.64
C THR A 5 21.67 19.43 -6.87
N GLY A 6 20.34 19.43 -7.01
CA GLY A 6 19.53 18.20 -7.11
C GLY A 6 19.42 17.41 -5.80
N LEU A 7 20.04 17.88 -4.71
CA LEU A 7 19.90 17.30 -3.37
C LEU A 7 18.53 17.62 -2.76
N VAL A 8 17.87 18.66 -3.23
CA VAL A 8 16.58 19.16 -2.76
C VAL A 8 15.64 19.15 -3.96
N GLY A 9 14.56 18.36 -3.91
CA GLY A 9 13.68 18.10 -5.04
C GLY A 9 12.69 16.96 -4.76
N GLN A 10 11.70 16.78 -5.63
CA GLN A 10 10.60 15.81 -5.45
C GLN A 10 11.04 14.34 -5.62
N ASP A 11 12.12 14.10 -6.38
CA ASP A 11 12.58 12.75 -6.76
C ASP A 11 13.58 12.10 -5.77
N VAL A 12 13.74 12.67 -4.57
CA VAL A 12 14.73 12.22 -3.58
C VAL A 12 14.03 11.82 -2.29
N ALA A 13 14.22 10.58 -1.86
CA ALA A 13 13.80 10.14 -0.53
C ALA A 13 14.80 10.61 0.54
N TRP A 14 14.29 11.21 1.61
CA TRP A 14 15.08 11.64 2.75
C TRP A 14 14.86 10.69 3.92
N VAL A 15 15.95 10.19 4.50
CA VAL A 15 15.91 9.27 5.64
C VAL A 15 16.63 9.91 6.82
N THR A 16 15.96 9.95 7.97
CA THR A 16 16.51 10.52 9.20
C THR A 16 16.33 9.58 10.39
N PHE A 17 17.11 9.79 11.44
CA PHE A 17 16.90 9.16 12.74
C PHE A 17 16.69 10.26 13.79
N GLN A 18 15.43 10.49 14.17
CA GLN A 18 15.04 11.61 15.05
C GLN A 18 15.36 12.99 14.43
N GLY A 19 15.17 13.14 13.12
CA GLY A 19 15.70 14.25 12.32
C GLY A 19 14.84 15.52 12.26
N GLY A 20 13.74 15.61 13.01
CA GLY A 20 12.82 16.76 12.91
C GLY A 20 13.50 18.11 13.14
N VAL A 21 14.47 18.18 14.06
CA VAL A 21 15.26 19.38 14.32
C VAL A 21 16.23 19.67 13.16
N ASP A 22 16.86 18.64 12.61
CA ASP A 22 17.80 18.78 11.49
C ASP A 22 17.09 19.26 10.23
N LEU A 23 15.91 18.71 9.93
CA LEU A 23 15.05 19.16 8.84
C LEU A 23 14.61 20.61 9.02
N ALA A 24 14.31 21.05 10.25
CA ALA A 24 14.00 22.45 10.53
C ALA A 24 15.21 23.39 10.27
N TYR A 25 16.41 22.99 10.67
CA TYR A 25 17.61 23.77 10.36
C TYR A 25 17.92 23.80 8.86
N LEU A 26 17.74 22.68 8.15
CA LEU A 26 17.87 22.61 6.70
C LEU A 26 16.84 23.51 6.02
N LEU A 27 15.57 23.42 6.40
CA LEU A 27 14.49 24.23 5.86
C LEU A 27 14.78 25.73 6.05
N LYS A 28 15.20 26.12 7.24
CA LYS A 28 15.62 27.51 7.54
C LYS A 28 16.80 27.95 6.67
N THR A 29 17.75 27.05 6.41
CA THR A 29 18.93 27.32 5.56
C THR A 29 18.55 27.47 4.09
N VAL A 30 17.61 26.64 3.60
CA VAL A 30 17.15 26.64 2.21
C VAL A 30 16.26 27.85 1.92
N THR A 31 15.34 28.17 2.83
CA THR A 31 14.34 29.24 2.64
C THR A 31 14.84 30.62 3.08
N GLY A 32 15.75 30.68 4.07
CA GLY A 32 16.12 31.94 4.73
C GLY A 32 15.00 32.56 5.57
N CYS A 33 13.89 31.84 5.75
CA CYS A 33 12.70 32.32 6.46
C CYS A 33 12.69 31.84 7.92
N PRO A 34 11.93 32.53 8.81
CA PRO A 34 11.58 31.98 10.11
C PRO A 34 10.88 30.63 9.97
N MET A 35 11.00 29.78 11.00
CA MET A 35 10.21 28.55 11.04
C MET A 35 8.74 28.84 11.31
N PRO A 36 7.83 28.09 10.70
CA PRO A 36 6.41 28.21 11.00
C PRO A 36 6.15 27.85 12.48
N ASP A 37 5.15 28.50 13.06
CA ASP A 37 4.77 28.28 14.46
C ASP A 37 3.91 27.01 14.65
N GLU A 38 3.32 26.50 13.56
CA GLU A 38 2.47 25.31 13.52
C GLU A 38 3.19 24.12 12.89
N VAL A 39 2.98 22.91 13.45
CA VAL A 39 3.64 21.68 13.00
C VAL A 39 3.15 21.25 11.62
N GLU A 40 1.86 21.45 11.34
CA GLU A 40 1.23 21.13 10.07
C GLU A 40 1.88 21.94 8.94
N GLN A 41 2.05 23.24 9.16
CA GLN A 41 2.73 24.14 8.21
C GLN A 41 4.22 23.81 8.08
N PHE A 42 4.87 23.36 9.16
CA PHE A 42 6.24 22.83 9.08
C PHE A 42 6.32 21.61 8.16
N LEU A 43 5.39 20.65 8.32
CA LEU A 43 5.34 19.44 7.51
C LEU A 43 5.04 19.74 6.04
N GLU A 44 4.14 20.69 5.75
CA GLU A 44 3.88 21.15 4.38
C GLU A 44 5.15 21.70 3.71
N TYR A 45 5.92 22.51 4.44
CA TYR A 45 7.19 23.03 3.92
C TYR A 45 8.23 21.93 3.74
N VAL A 46 8.29 20.97 4.66
CA VAL A 46 9.17 19.82 4.50
C VAL A 46 8.83 19.06 3.22
N ARG A 47 7.55 18.75 2.97
CA ARG A 47 7.11 18.06 1.75
C ARG A 47 7.39 18.86 0.47
N TYR A 48 7.18 20.18 0.53
CA TYR A 48 7.38 21.07 -0.62
C TYR A 48 8.86 21.16 -1.02
N TYR A 49 9.76 21.32 -0.04
CA TYR A 49 11.19 21.51 -0.32
C TYR A 49 11.96 20.18 -0.39
N PHE A 50 11.64 19.19 0.43
CA PHE A 50 12.44 17.97 0.62
C PHE A 50 11.75 16.68 0.14
N SER A 51 10.77 16.76 -0.78
CA SER A 51 9.93 15.63 -1.25
C SER A 51 8.86 15.20 -0.24
N PRO A 52 7.71 14.66 -0.68
CA PRO A 52 6.79 13.92 0.19
C PRO A 52 7.45 12.69 0.84
N ASN A 53 8.54 12.17 0.28
CA ASN A 53 9.20 10.94 0.71
C ASN A 53 10.24 11.20 1.82
N VAL A 54 9.78 11.67 2.99
CA VAL A 54 10.63 11.87 4.18
C VAL A 54 10.31 10.84 5.25
N PHE A 55 11.28 9.98 5.55
CA PHE A 55 11.16 8.88 6.50
C PHE A 55 12.01 9.13 7.73
N ASP A 56 11.39 9.09 8.90
CA ASP A 56 12.11 9.11 10.17
C ASP A 56 12.10 7.73 10.82
N VAL A 57 13.25 7.06 10.81
CA VAL A 57 13.42 5.70 11.35
C VAL A 57 12.97 5.63 12.81
N LYS A 58 13.27 6.66 13.60
CA LYS A 58 12.89 6.71 15.02
C LYS A 58 11.38 6.76 15.21
N HIS A 59 10.66 7.40 14.29
CA HIS A 59 9.21 7.38 14.22
C HIS A 59 8.70 6.01 13.74
N MET A 60 9.28 5.44 12.68
CA MET A 60 8.91 4.13 12.13
C MET A 60 9.02 2.99 13.16
N MET A 61 10.01 3.05 14.05
CA MET A 61 10.19 2.08 15.13
C MET A 61 8.97 1.90 16.05
N ARG A 62 8.02 2.85 16.07
CA ARG A 62 6.76 2.71 16.85
C ARG A 62 5.92 1.51 16.42
N TRP A 63 6.08 1.07 15.18
CA TRP A 63 5.38 -0.07 14.59
C TRP A 63 6.28 -1.30 14.42
N CYS A 64 7.51 -1.25 14.93
CA CYS A 64 8.48 -2.33 14.80
C CYS A 64 8.70 -2.99 16.16
N GLU A 65 8.09 -4.16 16.37
CA GLU A 65 8.24 -4.89 17.62
C GLU A 65 9.71 -5.19 17.91
N GLY A 66 10.15 -4.88 19.14
CA GLY A 66 11.53 -5.10 19.59
C GLY A 66 12.51 -3.96 19.29
N LEU A 67 12.14 -2.96 18.48
CA LEU A 67 13.02 -1.82 18.17
C LEU A 67 12.82 -0.65 19.14
N TYR A 68 13.89 -0.29 19.88
CA TYR A 68 13.89 0.86 20.77
C TYR A 68 15.32 1.35 21.06
N GLY A 69 15.44 2.56 21.61
CA GLY A 69 16.74 3.19 21.91
C GLY A 69 17.34 4.00 20.75
N GLY A 70 18.65 4.27 20.81
CA GLY A 70 19.37 5.06 19.80
C GLY A 70 19.77 4.23 18.56
N LEU A 71 20.28 4.89 17.54
CA LEU A 71 20.64 4.30 16.24
C LEU A 71 21.53 3.05 16.38
N GLU A 72 22.57 3.11 17.22
CA GLU A 72 23.50 2.01 17.46
C GLU A 72 22.80 0.76 17.98
N ARG A 73 21.91 0.94 18.94
CA ARG A 73 21.18 -0.18 19.52
C ARG A 73 20.24 -0.81 18.50
N VAL A 74 19.58 0.03 17.70
CA VAL A 74 18.68 -0.44 16.65
C VAL A 74 19.47 -1.21 15.59
N ALA A 75 20.64 -0.70 15.20
CA ALA A 75 21.56 -1.39 14.29
C ALA A 75 22.02 -2.74 14.87
N GLU A 76 22.38 -2.80 16.16
CA GLU A 76 22.72 -4.05 16.85
C GLU A 76 21.55 -5.04 16.85
N THR A 77 20.33 -4.60 17.15
CA THR A 77 19.13 -5.47 17.15
C THR A 77 18.84 -6.05 15.76
N LEU A 78 19.08 -5.27 14.71
CA LEU A 78 18.81 -5.65 13.31
C LEU A 78 20.00 -6.32 12.61
N GLU A 79 21.08 -6.59 13.35
CA GLU A 79 22.34 -7.15 12.83
C GLU A 79 22.96 -6.33 11.69
N VAL A 80 22.81 -5.00 11.73
CA VAL A 80 23.39 -4.07 10.75
C VAL A 80 24.74 -3.56 11.27
N GLU A 81 25.82 -3.88 10.58
CA GLU A 81 27.16 -3.41 10.93
C GLU A 81 27.45 -2.00 10.40
N ARG A 82 28.19 -1.20 11.18
CA ARG A 82 28.67 0.11 10.74
C ARG A 82 29.83 -0.06 9.75
N GLU A 83 29.59 0.25 8.49
CA GLU A 83 30.58 0.06 7.41
C GLU A 83 31.70 1.11 7.37
N ALA A 84 31.44 2.33 7.85
CA ALA A 84 32.40 3.41 7.74
C ALA A 84 32.28 4.42 8.90
N GLY A 85 33.42 4.87 9.40
CA GLY A 85 33.52 5.92 10.43
C GLY A 85 33.25 5.44 11.85
N GLU A 86 33.34 6.37 12.81
CA GLU A 86 32.98 6.13 14.21
C GLU A 86 31.57 6.67 14.50
N SER A 87 30.98 6.25 15.62
CA SER A 87 29.71 6.81 16.10
C SER A 87 29.84 8.31 16.39
N HIS A 88 28.73 9.05 16.22
CA HIS A 88 28.65 10.50 16.41
C HIS A 88 29.40 11.33 15.36
N MET A 89 29.71 10.72 14.21
CA MET A 89 30.20 11.43 13.03
C MET A 89 29.08 11.53 12.00
N ALA A 90 28.75 12.74 11.55
CA ALA A 90 27.56 12.99 10.72
C ALA A 90 27.45 12.08 9.48
N GLY A 91 28.55 11.89 8.72
CA GLY A 91 28.53 11.01 7.53
C GLY A 91 28.43 9.52 7.88
N SER A 92 29.07 9.10 8.97
CA SER A 92 29.05 7.74 9.51
C SER A 92 27.64 7.36 9.98
N ASP A 93 27.00 8.24 10.76
CA ASP A 93 25.65 8.04 11.29
C ASP A 93 24.59 8.15 10.20
N SER A 94 24.80 9.00 9.19
CA SER A 94 23.89 9.08 8.03
C SER A 94 23.90 7.79 7.22
N LEU A 95 25.07 7.21 6.98
CA LEU A 95 25.18 5.91 6.28
C LEU A 95 24.53 4.80 7.10
N LEU A 96 24.83 4.71 8.40
CA LEU A 96 24.21 3.72 9.27
C LEU A 96 22.68 3.90 9.35
N THR A 97 22.19 5.14 9.39
CA THR A 97 20.75 5.45 9.37
C THR A 97 20.10 4.91 8.09
N ALA A 98 20.73 5.09 6.93
CA ALA A 98 20.21 4.57 5.66
C ALA A 98 20.19 3.03 5.63
N MET A 99 21.24 2.37 6.13
CA MET A 99 21.29 0.91 6.21
C MET A 99 20.24 0.34 7.17
N VAL A 100 20.10 0.95 8.35
CA VAL A 100 19.06 0.61 9.33
C VAL A 100 17.68 0.81 8.73
N PHE A 101 17.45 1.91 8.01
CA PHE A 101 16.18 2.16 7.34
C PHE A 101 15.82 1.01 6.38
N TRP A 102 16.72 0.61 5.49
CA TRP A 102 16.43 -0.49 4.57
C TRP A 102 16.17 -1.80 5.29
N ARG A 103 16.92 -2.09 6.35
CA ARG A 103 16.68 -3.29 7.17
C ARG A 103 15.34 -3.25 7.90
N VAL A 104 14.97 -2.08 8.42
CA VAL A 104 13.65 -1.84 9.03
C VAL A 104 12.54 -2.03 8.00
N VAL A 105 12.71 -1.48 6.79
CA VAL A 105 11.79 -1.73 5.68
C VAL A 105 11.72 -3.24 5.45
N GLU A 106 12.80 -3.89 5.01
CA GLU A 106 12.82 -5.35 4.74
C GLU A 106 12.18 -6.25 5.81
N GLU A 107 12.39 -5.96 7.10
CA GLU A 107 11.88 -6.82 8.18
C GLU A 107 10.46 -6.49 8.65
N TYR A 108 10.03 -5.22 8.55
CA TYR A 108 8.79 -4.75 9.17
C TYR A 108 7.80 -4.12 8.19
N PHE A 109 8.25 -3.70 7.01
CA PHE A 109 7.45 -3.02 5.98
C PHE A 109 7.68 -3.66 4.60
N ASP A 110 6.63 -3.92 3.83
CA ASP A 110 6.83 -4.46 2.48
C ASP A 110 7.47 -3.37 1.59
N GLU A 111 8.46 -3.72 0.74
CA GLU A 111 9.21 -2.79 -0.15
C GLU A 111 8.31 -1.83 -0.95
N ASP A 112 7.06 -2.22 -1.15
CA ASP A 112 6.03 -1.51 -1.88
C ASP A 112 5.50 -0.23 -1.17
N GLU A 113 5.71 -0.03 0.15
CA GLU A 113 5.38 1.26 0.83
C GLU A 113 6.31 2.42 0.41
N VAL A 114 7.51 2.13 -0.12
CA VAL A 114 8.45 3.15 -0.65
C VAL A 114 8.21 3.39 -2.15
N CYS A 115 7.48 2.49 -2.83
CA CYS A 115 7.33 2.43 -4.28
C CYS A 115 5.99 2.99 -4.80
N SER A 116 5.02 3.31 -3.92
CA SER A 116 3.66 3.70 -4.33
C SER A 116 3.59 4.98 -5.16
N ALA A 117 4.58 5.88 -5.04
CA ALA A 117 4.69 7.07 -5.88
C ALA A 117 4.97 6.76 -7.37
N THR A 118 5.39 5.54 -7.72
CA THR A 118 5.65 5.13 -9.13
C THR A 118 4.72 4.03 -9.64
N ALA A 119 3.89 3.47 -8.75
CA ALA A 119 2.97 2.36 -9.04
C ALA A 119 2.00 2.63 -10.21
N PRO A 120 1.38 3.81 -10.36
CA PRO A 120 0.46 4.07 -11.48
C PRO A 120 1.14 3.99 -12.85
N HIS A 121 2.40 4.41 -12.97
CA HIS A 121 3.14 4.37 -14.24
C HIS A 121 3.54 2.95 -14.64
N ASN A 122 3.79 2.06 -13.67
CA ASN A 122 4.06 0.66 -13.97
C ASN A 122 2.81 -0.04 -14.50
N VAL A 123 1.63 0.27 -13.95
CA VAL A 123 0.33 -0.30 -14.36
C VAL A 123 0.04 -0.04 -15.83
N ASP A 124 0.46 1.09 -16.40
CA ASP A 124 0.26 1.37 -17.83
C ASP A 124 1.10 0.47 -18.75
N ARG A 125 2.29 0.06 -18.30
CA ARG A 125 3.25 -0.74 -19.07
C ARG A 125 3.03 -2.24 -18.98
N THR A 126 2.35 -2.68 -17.93
CA THR A 126 2.06 -4.09 -17.65
C THR A 126 0.58 -4.39 -17.87
N LYS A 127 0.23 -5.68 -17.77
CA LYS A 127 -1.13 -6.17 -17.97
C LYS A 127 -1.58 -7.00 -16.77
N ILE A 128 -2.85 -6.86 -16.42
CA ILE A 128 -3.49 -7.65 -15.38
C ILE A 128 -3.55 -9.13 -15.81
N ILE A 129 -3.31 -10.03 -14.86
CA ILE A 129 -3.29 -11.49 -15.09
C ILE A 129 -4.47 -12.15 -14.39
N GLN A 130 -4.72 -11.79 -13.12
CA GLN A 130 -5.86 -12.25 -12.34
C GLN A 130 -6.47 -11.10 -11.52
N ALA A 131 -7.74 -11.24 -11.17
CA ALA A 131 -8.42 -10.41 -10.16
C ALA A 131 -9.31 -11.29 -9.30
N GLY A 132 -9.21 -11.15 -7.98
CA GLY A 132 -10.07 -11.83 -7.02
C GLY A 132 -11.13 -10.88 -6.50
N LEU A 133 -12.38 -11.33 -6.43
CA LEU A 133 -13.47 -10.60 -5.81
C LEU A 133 -14.22 -11.50 -4.83
N THR A 134 -14.22 -11.08 -3.58
CA THR A 134 -15.08 -11.63 -2.51
C THR A 134 -16.12 -10.59 -2.17
N LEU A 135 -17.38 -11.00 -2.14
CA LEU A 135 -18.49 -10.14 -1.73
C LEU A 135 -18.94 -10.55 -0.34
N THR A 136 -19.13 -9.59 0.55
CA THR A 136 -19.74 -9.80 1.87
C THR A 136 -20.94 -8.87 2.05
N ASP A 137 -21.86 -9.25 2.93
CA ASP A 137 -22.86 -8.33 3.47
C ASP A 137 -22.25 -7.43 4.57
N GLU A 138 -23.06 -6.55 5.14
CA GLU A 138 -22.69 -5.63 6.22
C GLU A 138 -22.36 -6.32 7.55
N LEU A 139 -22.58 -7.63 7.67
CA LEU A 139 -22.25 -8.44 8.83
C LEU A 139 -21.01 -9.34 8.57
N GLY A 140 -20.36 -9.17 7.41
CA GLY A 140 -19.22 -9.98 7.01
C GLY A 140 -19.56 -11.38 6.51
N ASN A 141 -20.82 -11.70 6.22
CA ASN A 141 -21.16 -12.98 5.63
C ASN A 141 -20.80 -12.97 4.14
N VAL A 142 -19.95 -13.92 3.73
CA VAL A 142 -19.56 -14.11 2.32
C VAL A 142 -20.78 -14.51 1.48
N ALA A 143 -20.89 -13.94 0.28
CA ALA A 143 -21.98 -14.20 -0.65
C ALA A 143 -22.17 -15.69 -0.93
N GLU A 144 -23.43 -16.13 -0.93
CA GLU A 144 -23.80 -17.51 -1.23
C GLU A 144 -24.59 -17.65 -2.53
N LEU A 145 -24.28 -18.70 -3.29
CA LEU A 145 -25.05 -19.15 -4.45
C LEU A 145 -25.44 -20.62 -4.24
N GLU A 146 -26.73 -20.91 -4.31
CA GLU A 146 -27.27 -22.27 -4.10
C GLU A 146 -26.83 -22.91 -2.77
N GLY A 147 -26.72 -22.10 -1.71
CA GLY A 147 -26.34 -22.54 -0.36
C GLY A 147 -24.85 -22.85 -0.20
N LYS A 148 -24.00 -22.30 -1.07
CA LYS A 148 -22.54 -22.39 -0.97
C LYS A 148 -21.93 -21.01 -1.06
N ARG A 149 -20.97 -20.70 -0.19
CA ARG A 149 -20.15 -19.49 -0.31
C ARG A 149 -19.41 -19.46 -1.64
N VAL A 150 -19.38 -18.30 -2.28
CA VAL A 150 -18.75 -18.09 -3.58
C VAL A 150 -17.74 -16.97 -3.51
N VAL A 151 -16.60 -17.22 -4.11
CA VAL A 151 -15.52 -16.26 -4.37
C VAL A 151 -15.23 -16.33 -5.86
N TRP A 152 -15.01 -15.18 -6.48
CA TRP A 152 -14.72 -15.11 -7.91
C TRP A 152 -13.24 -14.84 -8.14
N GLU A 153 -12.64 -15.63 -9.03
CA GLU A 153 -11.31 -15.37 -9.58
C GLU A 153 -11.42 -15.20 -11.09
N PHE A 154 -11.16 -13.99 -11.55
CA PHE A 154 -11.15 -13.62 -12.96
C PHE A 154 -9.73 -13.77 -13.49
N ASN A 155 -9.62 -14.40 -14.65
CA ASN A 155 -8.37 -14.83 -15.27
C ASN A 155 -8.30 -14.21 -16.67
N PHE A 156 -7.34 -13.32 -16.94
CA PHE A 156 -7.35 -12.45 -18.12
C PHE A 156 -6.49 -12.97 -19.27
N SER A 157 -6.92 -12.68 -20.50
CA SER A 157 -6.26 -13.11 -21.75
C SER A 157 -5.27 -12.09 -22.30
N ASP A 158 -5.26 -10.88 -21.74
CA ASP A 158 -4.52 -9.74 -22.25
C ASP A 158 -3.00 -9.95 -22.20
N PHE A 159 -2.50 -10.71 -21.22
CA PHE A 159 -1.09 -10.95 -20.96
C PHE A 159 -0.48 -12.05 -21.85
N ASP A 160 0.65 -11.74 -22.45
CA ASP A 160 1.47 -12.61 -23.28
C ASP A 160 2.91 -12.65 -22.75
N VAL A 161 3.29 -13.77 -22.12
CA VAL A 161 4.60 -13.96 -21.49
C VAL A 161 5.79 -13.73 -22.44
N ASP A 162 5.59 -13.93 -23.74
CA ASP A 162 6.66 -13.78 -24.74
C ASP A 162 6.83 -12.33 -25.23
N LEU A 163 5.83 -11.47 -25.05
CA LEU A 163 5.77 -10.14 -25.66
C LEU A 163 5.68 -8.99 -24.65
N ASP A 164 4.97 -9.20 -23.55
CA ASP A 164 4.64 -8.13 -22.61
C ASP A 164 5.73 -7.92 -21.57
N GLU A 165 5.85 -6.68 -21.09
CA GLU A 165 6.76 -6.33 -20.01
C GLU A 165 6.31 -6.99 -18.70
N HIS A 166 7.23 -7.65 -18.00
CA HIS A 166 6.95 -8.34 -16.75
C HIS A 166 8.22 -8.56 -15.93
N ASN A 167 8.03 -8.83 -14.63
CA ASN A 167 9.09 -9.36 -13.77
C ASN A 167 9.21 -10.89 -13.95
N PRO A 168 10.35 -11.43 -14.41
CA PRO A 168 10.52 -12.87 -14.62
C PRO A 168 10.36 -13.72 -13.35
N GLU A 169 10.71 -13.19 -12.18
CA GLU A 169 10.56 -13.93 -10.92
C GLU A 169 9.08 -14.03 -10.51
N SER A 170 8.30 -12.96 -10.71
CA SER A 170 6.85 -12.99 -10.49
C SER A 170 6.16 -14.00 -11.41
N ILE A 171 6.53 -14.06 -12.70
CA ILE A 171 5.97 -15.04 -13.63
C ILE A 171 6.34 -16.48 -13.24
N LYS A 172 7.58 -16.72 -12.77
CA LYS A 172 7.98 -18.04 -12.28
C LYS A 172 7.21 -18.45 -11.02
N LEU A 173 6.95 -17.51 -10.11
CA LEU A 173 6.16 -17.75 -8.90
C LEU A 173 4.73 -18.18 -9.28
N LEU A 174 4.06 -17.37 -10.11
CA LEU A 174 2.70 -17.64 -10.59
C LEU A 174 2.60 -18.97 -11.37
N ALA A 175 3.60 -19.29 -12.21
CA ALA A 175 3.66 -20.59 -12.90
C ALA A 175 3.76 -21.77 -11.91
N ARG A 176 4.52 -21.62 -10.82
CA ARG A 176 4.64 -22.66 -9.78
C ARG A 176 3.34 -22.86 -9.01
N GLN A 177 2.52 -21.81 -8.91
CA GLN A 177 1.17 -21.85 -8.32
C GLN A 177 0.10 -22.36 -9.28
N GLY A 178 0.51 -22.83 -10.46
CA GLY A 178 -0.38 -23.51 -11.40
C GLY A 178 -1.02 -22.61 -12.44
N ILE A 179 -0.60 -21.34 -12.56
CA ILE A 179 -1.05 -20.49 -13.66
C ILE A 179 -0.48 -20.99 -14.99
N ASP A 180 -1.37 -21.41 -15.88
CA ASP A 180 -1.05 -21.72 -17.26
C ASP A 180 -1.27 -20.48 -18.15
N PHE A 181 -0.19 -19.75 -18.42
CA PHE A 181 -0.22 -18.53 -19.22
C PHE A 181 -0.69 -18.76 -20.66
N GLN A 182 -0.46 -19.94 -21.24
CA GLN A 182 -0.94 -20.24 -22.60
C GLN A 182 -2.45 -20.50 -22.59
N LEU A 183 -2.96 -21.14 -21.53
CA LEU A 183 -4.39 -21.28 -21.33
C LEU A 183 -5.06 -19.93 -21.10
N LEU A 184 -4.48 -19.06 -20.26
CA LEU A 184 -4.97 -17.70 -20.04
C LEU A 184 -5.07 -16.90 -21.35
N LYS A 185 -4.00 -16.89 -22.14
CA LYS A 185 -3.97 -16.20 -23.43
C LYS A 185 -5.05 -16.67 -24.41
N THR A 186 -5.45 -17.94 -24.34
CA THR A 186 -6.39 -18.54 -25.30
C THR A 186 -7.84 -18.57 -24.81
N HIS A 187 -8.07 -18.67 -23.50
CA HIS A 187 -9.39 -18.87 -22.90
C HIS A 187 -9.74 -17.86 -21.80
N GLY A 188 -8.81 -16.97 -21.46
CA GLY A 188 -9.00 -15.93 -20.47
C GLY A 188 -10.02 -14.88 -20.91
N ILE A 189 -10.37 -14.03 -19.96
CA ILE A 189 -11.32 -12.95 -20.12
C ILE A 189 -10.62 -11.75 -20.76
N ASP A 190 -11.29 -11.10 -21.71
CA ASP A 190 -10.86 -9.80 -22.22
C ASP A 190 -11.08 -8.73 -21.13
N SER A 191 -10.01 -8.08 -20.68
CA SER A 191 -10.08 -7.12 -19.57
C SER A 191 -11.06 -5.98 -19.87
N ALA A 192 -11.05 -5.42 -21.08
CA ALA A 192 -11.96 -4.34 -21.46
C ALA A 192 -13.44 -4.75 -21.36
N ARG A 193 -13.78 -5.97 -21.78
CA ARG A 193 -15.12 -6.54 -21.60
C ARG A 193 -15.46 -6.74 -20.14
N PHE A 194 -14.51 -7.18 -19.31
CA PHE A 194 -14.71 -7.28 -17.86
C PHE A 194 -15.01 -5.92 -17.24
N GLY A 195 -14.23 -4.88 -17.56
CA GLY A 195 -14.47 -3.51 -17.08
C GLY A 195 -15.84 -2.97 -17.49
N ALA A 196 -16.25 -3.21 -18.74
CA ALA A 196 -17.59 -2.84 -19.20
C ALA A 196 -18.71 -3.57 -18.41
N MET A 197 -18.49 -4.83 -18.04
CA MET A 197 -19.43 -5.58 -17.21
C MET A 197 -19.47 -5.06 -15.77
N MET A 198 -18.33 -4.71 -15.17
CA MET A 198 -18.30 -4.11 -13.82
C MET A 198 -19.13 -2.82 -13.74
N LEU A 199 -19.04 -1.97 -14.76
CA LEU A 199 -19.87 -0.76 -14.87
C LEU A 199 -21.36 -1.09 -15.03
N ALA A 200 -21.69 -2.12 -15.81
CA ALA A 200 -23.08 -2.50 -16.07
C ALA A 200 -23.77 -3.19 -14.89
N THR A 201 -23.01 -3.87 -14.01
CA THR A 201 -23.56 -4.60 -12.86
C THR A 201 -23.72 -3.75 -11.61
N GLY A 202 -23.18 -2.52 -11.59
CA GLY A 202 -23.18 -1.66 -10.41
C GLY A 202 -22.16 -2.08 -9.34
N LEU A 203 -21.24 -2.99 -9.68
CA LEU A 203 -20.13 -3.36 -8.80
C LEU A 203 -19.17 -2.17 -8.58
N VAL A 204 -19.08 -1.30 -9.59
CA VAL A 204 -18.40 0.00 -9.55
C VAL A 204 -19.49 1.05 -9.38
N GLY A 205 -19.41 1.84 -8.31
CA GLY A 205 -20.45 2.79 -7.93
C GLY A 205 -20.33 3.24 -6.48
N GLN A 206 -21.27 4.08 -6.05
CA GLN A 206 -21.25 4.75 -4.74
C GLN A 206 -21.94 3.94 -3.63
N ASP A 207 -22.66 2.88 -3.99
CA ASP A 207 -23.46 2.05 -3.06
C ASP A 207 -22.68 0.83 -2.53
N VAL A 208 -21.38 0.74 -2.83
CA VAL A 208 -20.51 -0.39 -2.46
C VAL A 208 -19.31 0.15 -1.67
N ALA A 209 -18.84 -0.62 -0.69
CA ALA A 209 -17.57 -0.38 -0.02
C ALA A 209 -16.51 -1.33 -0.59
N TRP A 210 -15.30 -0.82 -0.81
CA TRP A 210 -14.17 -1.61 -1.29
C TRP A 210 -13.20 -1.86 -0.15
N VAL A 211 -12.76 -3.11 -0.02
CA VAL A 211 -11.76 -3.53 0.96
C VAL A 211 -10.57 -4.10 0.20
N THR A 212 -9.38 -3.67 0.60
CA THR A 212 -8.12 -4.10 0.02
C THR A 212 -7.07 -4.32 1.10
N PHE A 213 -5.95 -4.97 0.76
CA PHE A 213 -4.78 -5.04 1.62
C PHE A 213 -3.59 -4.54 0.78
N GLN A 214 -3.11 -3.33 1.08
CA GLN A 214 -2.08 -2.69 0.26
C GLN A 214 -2.49 -2.57 -1.23
N GLY A 215 -3.78 -2.28 -1.47
CA GLY A 215 -4.45 -2.50 -2.76
C GLY A 215 -4.29 -1.38 -3.78
N GLY A 216 -3.29 -0.52 -3.63
CA GLY A 216 -3.13 0.64 -4.51
C GLY A 216 -2.96 0.28 -5.97
N VAL A 217 -2.04 -0.66 -6.22
CA VAL A 217 -1.79 -1.23 -7.55
C VAL A 217 -3.01 -1.98 -8.06
N ASP A 218 -3.72 -2.71 -7.19
CA ASP A 218 -4.92 -3.47 -7.54
C ASP A 218 -6.03 -2.54 -8.05
N LEU A 219 -6.31 -1.47 -7.32
CA LEU A 219 -7.30 -0.46 -7.70
C LEU A 219 -6.89 0.28 -8.97
N ALA A 220 -5.60 0.52 -9.19
CA ALA A 220 -5.12 1.09 -10.46
C ALA A 220 -5.36 0.16 -11.65
N TYR A 221 -5.10 -1.14 -11.53
CA TYR A 221 -5.43 -2.10 -12.59
C TYR A 221 -6.94 -2.19 -12.84
N LEU A 222 -7.76 -2.20 -11.78
CA LEU A 222 -9.22 -2.19 -11.94
C LEU A 222 -9.69 -0.89 -12.60
N LEU A 223 -9.13 0.26 -12.20
CA LEU A 223 -9.44 1.56 -12.82
C LEU A 223 -9.08 1.56 -14.30
N LYS A 224 -7.89 1.08 -14.67
CA LYS A 224 -7.45 0.94 -16.06
C LYS A 224 -8.40 0.05 -16.84
N THR A 225 -8.83 -1.05 -16.24
CA THR A 225 -9.74 -2.02 -16.85
C THR A 225 -11.13 -1.43 -17.09
N VAL A 226 -11.64 -0.66 -16.13
CA VAL A 226 -12.96 0.00 -16.18
C VAL A 226 -12.97 1.18 -17.16
N THR A 227 -11.90 1.97 -17.19
CA THR A 227 -11.84 3.21 -17.99
C THR A 227 -11.25 3.01 -19.38
N GLY A 228 -10.40 1.99 -19.57
CA GLY A 228 -9.59 1.81 -20.76
C GLY A 228 -8.60 2.95 -21.02
N CYS A 229 -8.37 3.82 -20.03
CA CYS A 229 -7.54 5.01 -20.15
C CYS A 229 -6.19 4.83 -19.46
N PRO A 230 -5.14 5.56 -19.88
CA PRO A 230 -3.88 5.64 -19.15
C PRO A 230 -4.10 6.14 -17.71
N MET A 231 -3.22 5.75 -16.81
CA MET A 231 -3.23 6.24 -15.43
C MET A 231 -2.89 7.73 -15.38
N PRO A 232 -3.50 8.50 -14.46
CA PRO A 232 -3.17 9.90 -14.30
C PRO A 232 -1.74 10.07 -13.79
N ASP A 233 -1.09 11.15 -14.22
CA ASP A 233 0.30 11.46 -13.83
C ASP A 233 0.40 11.89 -12.35
N GLU A 234 -0.68 12.46 -11.81
CA GLU A 234 -0.73 12.98 -10.44
C GLU A 234 -1.55 12.05 -9.53
N VAL A 235 -1.01 11.75 -8.34
CA VAL A 235 -1.63 10.85 -7.36
C VAL A 235 -2.99 11.40 -6.90
N GLU A 236 -3.12 12.71 -6.73
CA GLU A 236 -4.39 13.34 -6.33
C GLU A 236 -5.50 13.05 -7.33
N GLN A 237 -5.20 13.09 -8.62
CA GLN A 237 -6.14 12.77 -9.68
C GLN A 237 -6.48 11.27 -9.72
N PHE A 238 -5.50 10.40 -9.44
CA PHE A 238 -5.77 8.98 -9.25
C PHE A 238 -6.78 8.74 -8.13
N LEU A 239 -6.60 9.39 -6.98
CA LEU A 239 -7.52 9.26 -5.84
C LEU A 239 -8.92 9.81 -6.14
N GLU A 240 -9.02 10.90 -6.91
CA GLU A 240 -10.31 11.42 -7.38
C GLU A 240 -11.05 10.37 -8.23
N TYR A 241 -10.34 9.69 -9.14
CA TYR A 241 -10.92 8.61 -9.93
C TYR A 241 -11.29 7.40 -9.09
N VAL A 242 -10.46 7.02 -8.11
CA VAL A 242 -10.80 5.94 -7.18
C VAL A 242 -12.09 6.25 -6.45
N ARG A 243 -12.25 7.46 -5.88
CA ARG A 243 -13.49 7.87 -5.20
C ARG A 243 -14.71 7.88 -6.13
N TYR A 244 -14.51 8.28 -7.38
CA TYR A 244 -15.59 8.38 -8.36
C TYR A 244 -16.10 6.99 -8.80
N TYR A 245 -15.18 6.08 -9.14
CA TYR A 245 -15.53 4.75 -9.64
C TYR A 245 -15.77 3.74 -8.50
N PHE A 246 -14.91 3.70 -7.49
CA PHE A 246 -14.90 2.67 -6.44
C PHE A 246 -15.43 3.15 -5.10
N SER A 247 -16.30 4.18 -5.09
CA SER A 247 -16.88 4.78 -3.88
C SER A 247 -15.86 5.59 -3.05
N PRO A 248 -16.29 6.60 -2.27
CA PRO A 248 -15.48 7.17 -1.21
C PRO A 248 -15.13 6.16 -0.09
N ASN A 249 -15.89 5.06 0.00
CA ASN A 249 -15.75 4.05 1.05
C ASN A 249 -14.75 2.95 0.61
N VAL A 250 -13.48 3.32 0.51
CA VAL A 250 -12.37 2.40 0.25
C VAL A 250 -11.55 2.22 1.52
N PHE A 251 -11.42 0.98 1.97
CA PHE A 251 -10.68 0.59 3.17
C PHE A 251 -9.47 -0.23 2.75
N ASP A 252 -8.30 0.25 3.14
CA ASP A 252 -7.07 -0.51 3.01
C ASP A 252 -6.69 -1.06 4.39
N VAL A 253 -6.73 -2.38 4.54
CA VAL A 253 -6.45 -3.07 5.80
C VAL A 253 -5.02 -2.80 6.27
N LYS A 254 -4.04 -2.77 5.35
CA LYS A 254 -2.63 -2.46 5.68
C LYS A 254 -2.53 -1.06 6.28
N HIS A 255 -3.30 -0.11 5.76
CA HIS A 255 -3.40 1.22 6.32
C HIS A 255 -4.08 1.24 7.70
N MET A 256 -5.22 0.54 7.84
CA MET A 256 -5.96 0.45 9.11
C MET A 256 -5.12 -0.13 10.26
N MET A 257 -4.22 -1.07 9.96
CA MET A 257 -3.32 -1.68 10.95
C MET A 257 -2.44 -0.68 11.70
N ARG A 258 -2.24 0.55 11.19
CA ARG A 258 -1.47 1.61 11.87
C ARG A 258 -2.05 2.01 13.23
N TRP A 259 -3.32 1.73 13.45
CA TRP A 259 -4.03 1.96 14.72
C TRP A 259 -4.35 0.67 15.49
N CYS A 260 -3.92 -0.49 14.98
CA CYS A 260 -4.15 -1.80 15.60
C CYS A 260 -2.87 -2.29 16.26
N GLU A 261 -2.83 -2.21 17.60
CA GLU A 261 -1.66 -2.69 18.35
C GLU A 261 -1.41 -4.18 18.08
N GLY A 262 -0.18 -4.52 17.68
CA GLY A 262 0.26 -5.89 17.41
C GLY A 262 0.12 -6.36 15.96
N LEU A 263 -0.53 -5.59 15.07
CA LEU A 263 -0.66 -5.96 13.66
C LEU A 263 0.44 -5.33 12.79
N TYR A 264 1.20 -6.16 12.08
CA TYR A 264 2.26 -5.73 11.15
C TYR A 264 2.61 -6.85 10.15
N GLY A 265 3.37 -6.51 9.11
CA GLY A 265 3.76 -7.42 8.03
C GLY A 265 2.67 -7.63 6.96
N GLY A 266 2.86 -8.63 6.10
CA GLY A 266 1.95 -8.95 4.98
C GLY A 266 0.68 -9.70 5.41
N LEU A 267 -0.25 -9.86 4.46
CA LEU A 267 -1.59 -10.42 4.69
C LEU A 267 -1.58 -11.75 5.47
N GLU A 268 -0.69 -12.68 5.13
CA GLU A 268 -0.59 -13.98 5.80
C GLU A 268 -0.26 -13.86 7.28
N ARG A 269 0.72 -13.02 7.63
CA ARG A 269 1.14 -12.82 9.01
C ARG A 269 0.03 -12.15 9.82
N VAL A 270 -0.68 -11.22 9.22
CA VAL A 270 -1.82 -10.55 9.86
C VAL A 270 -2.94 -11.55 10.10
N ALA A 271 -3.25 -12.40 9.12
CA ALA A 271 -4.22 -13.48 9.27
C ALA A 271 -3.82 -14.47 10.38
N GLU A 272 -2.56 -14.89 10.44
CA GLU A 272 -2.03 -15.74 11.51
C GLU A 272 -2.17 -15.07 12.89
N THR A 273 -1.86 -13.78 12.98
CA THR A 273 -1.92 -13.00 14.24
C THR A 273 -3.36 -12.88 14.75
N LEU A 274 -4.32 -12.73 13.84
CA LEU A 274 -5.75 -12.62 14.13
C LEU A 274 -6.46 -13.97 14.21
N GLU A 275 -5.72 -15.08 14.13
CA GLU A 275 -6.28 -16.44 14.10
C GLU A 275 -7.35 -16.63 13.00
N VAL A 276 -7.13 -16.02 11.84
CA VAL A 276 -7.98 -16.15 10.64
C VAL A 276 -7.36 -17.19 9.72
N GLU A 277 -8.06 -18.30 9.49
CA GLU A 277 -7.57 -19.37 8.60
C GLU A 277 -7.88 -19.07 7.12
N ARG A 278 -6.96 -19.43 6.22
CA ARG A 278 -7.21 -19.44 4.77
C ARG A 278 -8.13 -20.61 4.42
N GLU A 279 -9.40 -20.31 4.21
CA GLU A 279 -10.44 -21.33 4.06
C GLU A 279 -10.50 -22.00 2.68
N ALA A 280 -9.98 -21.36 1.65
CA ALA A 280 -10.04 -21.86 0.28
C ALA A 280 -8.90 -21.31 -0.59
N GLY A 281 -8.31 -22.16 -1.44
CA GLY A 281 -7.23 -21.79 -2.36
C GLY A 281 -5.85 -21.73 -1.70
N GLU A 282 -4.85 -21.29 -2.45
CA GLU A 282 -3.47 -21.12 -1.99
C GLU A 282 -3.07 -19.64 -1.96
N SER A 283 -2.02 -19.34 -1.20
CA SER A 283 -1.42 -18.00 -1.12
C SER A 283 -0.97 -17.49 -2.49
N HIS A 284 -1.15 -16.19 -2.74
CA HIS A 284 -0.89 -15.50 -4.01
C HIS A 284 -1.80 -15.91 -5.18
N MET A 285 -2.89 -16.63 -4.92
CA MET A 285 -4.00 -16.75 -5.87
C MET A 285 -5.00 -15.64 -5.59
N ALA A 286 -5.34 -14.84 -6.61
CA ALA A 286 -6.11 -13.62 -6.42
C ALA A 286 -7.47 -13.86 -5.73
N GLY A 287 -8.18 -14.94 -6.08
CA GLY A 287 -9.44 -15.30 -5.43
C GLY A 287 -9.24 -15.64 -3.95
N SER A 288 -8.27 -16.50 -3.65
CA SER A 288 -7.94 -16.94 -2.29
C SER A 288 -7.51 -15.76 -1.40
N ASP A 289 -6.66 -14.89 -1.92
CA ASP A 289 -6.19 -13.69 -1.22
C ASP A 289 -7.33 -12.70 -0.99
N SER A 290 -8.21 -12.47 -1.98
CA SER A 290 -9.36 -11.59 -1.80
C SER A 290 -10.32 -12.05 -0.69
N LEU A 291 -10.47 -13.38 -0.53
CA LEU A 291 -11.25 -13.94 0.57
C LEU A 291 -10.55 -13.71 1.90
N LEU A 292 -9.26 -14.00 1.98
CA LEU A 292 -8.48 -13.80 3.20
C LEU A 292 -8.47 -12.32 3.62
N THR A 293 -8.31 -11.39 2.67
CA THR A 293 -8.42 -9.95 2.89
C THR A 293 -9.77 -9.56 3.49
N ALA A 294 -10.88 -10.08 2.95
CA ALA A 294 -12.22 -9.79 3.48
C ALA A 294 -12.38 -10.32 4.92
N MET A 295 -11.93 -11.54 5.20
CA MET A 295 -12.02 -12.14 6.53
C MET A 295 -11.15 -11.40 7.55
N VAL A 296 -9.94 -11.01 7.17
CA VAL A 296 -9.03 -10.19 8.00
C VAL A 296 -9.65 -8.84 8.28
N PHE A 297 -10.22 -8.16 7.29
CA PHE A 297 -10.88 -6.87 7.48
C PHE A 297 -11.97 -6.94 8.54
N TRP A 298 -12.87 -7.92 8.42
CA TRP A 298 -13.96 -8.07 9.40
C TRP A 298 -13.44 -8.40 10.79
N ARG A 299 -12.37 -9.20 10.90
CA ARG A 299 -11.75 -9.46 12.20
C ARG A 299 -11.07 -8.22 12.80
N VAL A 300 -10.38 -7.43 11.97
CA VAL A 300 -9.79 -6.15 12.40
C VAL A 300 -10.87 -5.21 12.91
N VAL A 301 -12.00 -5.09 12.20
CA VAL A 301 -13.15 -4.30 12.63
C VAL A 301 -13.67 -4.78 13.97
N GLU A 302 -13.88 -6.09 14.14
CA GLU A 302 -14.40 -6.68 15.38
C GLU A 302 -13.49 -6.46 16.61
N GLU A 303 -12.17 -6.60 16.43
CA GLU A 303 -11.22 -6.56 17.56
C GLU A 303 -10.77 -5.14 17.94
N TYR A 304 -10.68 -4.23 16.97
CA TYR A 304 -9.99 -2.94 17.15
C TYR A 304 -10.87 -1.70 16.98
N PHE A 305 -12.08 -1.83 16.44
CA PHE A 305 -12.93 -0.68 16.15
C PHE A 305 -14.34 -0.87 16.72
N ASP A 306 -14.94 0.20 17.22
CA ASP A 306 -16.34 0.16 17.68
C ASP A 306 -17.28 0.02 16.48
N GLU A 307 -18.20 -0.97 16.51
CA GLU A 307 -19.14 -1.27 15.42
C GLU A 307 -19.91 -0.01 14.96
N ASP A 308 -20.32 0.86 15.89
CA ASP A 308 -21.04 2.09 15.60
C ASP A 308 -20.18 3.11 14.81
N GLU A 309 -18.87 3.21 15.08
CA GLU A 309 -17.97 4.11 14.34
C GLU A 309 -17.70 3.59 12.93
N VAL A 310 -17.54 2.27 12.78
CA VAL A 310 -17.31 1.64 11.47
C VAL A 310 -18.57 1.66 10.62
N PHE A 311 -19.75 1.42 11.18
CA PHE A 311 -21.02 1.48 10.44
C PHE A 311 -21.35 2.91 9.97
N ILE A 312 -21.07 3.93 10.80
CA ILE A 312 -21.14 5.34 10.40
C ILE A 312 -20.08 5.67 9.35
N SER A 313 -18.90 5.05 9.38
CA SER A 313 -17.87 5.23 8.35
C SER A 313 -18.22 4.56 7.01
N LEU A 314 -18.82 3.36 7.04
CA LEU A 314 -19.19 2.56 5.88
C LEU A 314 -20.39 3.14 5.12
N PHE A 315 -21.28 3.87 5.81
CA PHE A 315 -22.56 4.31 5.23
C PHE A 315 -22.96 5.76 5.54
N GLY A 316 -22.20 6.50 6.36
CA GLY A 316 -22.55 7.84 6.88
C GLY A 316 -21.79 9.02 6.28
N GLY A 317 -20.77 8.78 5.44
CA GLY A 317 -20.16 9.82 4.61
C GLY A 317 -19.34 10.91 5.33
N GLU A 318 -19.06 10.77 6.62
CA GLU A 318 -18.24 11.75 7.37
C GLU A 318 -17.21 11.04 8.24
N LEU A 319 -15.99 10.86 7.72
CA LEU A 319 -14.80 10.70 8.56
C LEU A 319 -13.62 11.43 7.94
N HIS A 320 -13.55 12.72 8.27
CA HIS A 320 -12.41 13.57 7.96
C HIS A 320 -11.11 13.18 8.68
N ASN A 321 -11.07 12.14 9.53
CA ASN A 321 -9.88 11.83 10.35
C ASN A 321 -9.54 10.35 10.61
N LEU A 322 -10.29 9.36 10.10
CA LEU A 322 -9.88 7.92 10.15
C LEU A 322 -9.71 7.28 8.77
N VAL A 323 -10.12 7.98 7.71
CA VAL A 323 -10.06 7.47 6.34
C VAL A 323 -9.74 8.63 5.40
N HIS A 324 -8.59 9.29 5.60
CA HIS A 324 -7.85 9.68 4.41
C HIS A 324 -7.25 8.39 3.85
N ALA A 325 -8.10 7.55 3.25
CA ALA A 325 -7.71 6.44 2.39
C ALA A 325 -6.98 7.04 1.19
N VAL A 326 -5.74 7.42 1.43
CA VAL A 326 -4.78 7.59 0.40
C VAL A 326 -4.07 6.25 0.38
N ILE A 327 -4.37 5.50 -0.66
CA ILE A 327 -3.41 4.62 -1.29
C ILE A 327 -2.07 5.37 -1.36
N MET A 328 -1.21 5.18 -0.36
CA MET A 328 0.21 5.52 -0.34
C MET A 328 0.94 4.40 0.36
#